data_AF-A0A7U6M6S7-F1
#
_entry.id   AF-A0A7U6M6S7-F1
#
_cell.length_a   1.000
_cell.length_b   1.000
_cell.length_c   1.000
_cell.angle_alpha   90.00
_cell.angle_beta   90.00
_cell.angle_gamma   90.00
#
_symmetry.space_group_name_H-M   'P 1'
#
loop_
_entity.id
_entity.type
_entity.pdbx_description
1 polymer ?
#
loop_
_entity_poly.entity_id
_entity_poly.type
_entity_poly.pdbx_seq_one_letter_code
_entity_poly.pdbx_strand_id
1 'polypeptide(L)'
;MQLSIRDASRFVIGAGLMREKAIEASGNPAISFGNVAQAALRQGPDGQKIRQTIDTLADQESAYLRATPPHTLSSDRVMQSREAEVNVFTAIHRAVIGSVNLEAASPSRKSGAEADLHQSLLDAFEAIDNTPGSRTDREGLLASVREQVIAASSDADGMKRMLRDSEQRYLAADLDKTFARYANASLPRSESSNDYSM
;
A
#
# COMPACT_ATOMS: atom_id res chain seq x y z
N MET A 1 -1.45 -29.30 31.04
CA MET A 1 -1.34 -27.93 30.48
C MET A 1 -1.81 -28.01 29.03
N GLN A 2 -3.05 -27.60 28.73
CA GLN A 2 -3.52 -27.50 27.33
C GLN A 2 -2.87 -26.27 26.73
N LEU A 3 -1.87 -26.46 25.87
CA LEU A 3 -1.33 -25.38 25.06
C LEU A 3 -2.42 -24.93 24.09
N SER A 4 -2.71 -23.63 24.03
CA SER A 4 -3.57 -23.13 22.96
C SER A 4 -2.90 -23.47 21.62
N ILE A 5 -3.69 -23.69 20.56
CA ILE A 5 -3.16 -23.96 19.20
C ILE A 5 -2.12 -22.90 18.81
N ARG A 6 -2.32 -21.66 19.26
CA ARG A 6 -1.41 -20.54 19.07
C ARG A 6 -0.07 -20.73 19.78
N ASP A 7 -0.06 -21.18 21.02
CA ASP A 7 1.16 -21.39 21.79
C ASP A 7 1.94 -22.60 21.28
N ALA A 8 1.23 -23.67 20.88
CA ALA A 8 1.84 -24.82 20.24
C ALA A 8 2.50 -24.44 18.90
N SER A 9 1.82 -23.62 18.09
CA SER A 9 2.35 -23.15 16.80
C SER A 9 3.59 -22.26 16.97
N ARG A 10 3.55 -21.32 17.94
CA ARG A 10 4.72 -20.47 18.27
C ARG A 10 5.91 -21.31 18.71
N PHE A 11 5.68 -22.28 19.59
CA PHE A 11 6.73 -23.17 20.05
C PHE A 11 7.36 -23.96 18.91
N VAL A 12 6.56 -24.53 17.99
CA VAL A 12 7.08 -25.30 16.84
C VAL A 12 7.94 -24.43 15.92
N ILE A 13 7.47 -23.22 15.59
CA ILE A 13 8.21 -22.28 14.74
C ILE A 13 9.54 -21.90 15.39
N GLY A 14 9.49 -21.42 16.65
CA GLY A 14 10.69 -20.99 17.36
C GLY A 14 11.69 -22.11 17.63
N ALA A 15 11.21 -23.32 17.96
CA ALA A 15 12.09 -24.48 18.19
C ALA A 15 12.70 -25.01 16.87
N GLY A 16 11.98 -24.88 15.74
CA GLY A 16 12.51 -25.17 14.41
C GLY A 16 13.67 -24.24 14.05
N LEU A 17 13.49 -22.93 14.22
CA LEU A 17 14.52 -21.93 13.97
C LEU A 17 15.72 -22.07 14.92
N MET A 18 15.46 -22.38 16.19
CA MET A 18 16.52 -22.62 17.16
C MET A 18 17.35 -23.86 16.79
N ARG A 19 16.71 -24.92 16.30
CA ARG A 19 17.40 -26.11 15.79
C ARG A 19 18.32 -25.75 14.63
N GLU A 20 17.82 -25.01 13.64
CA GLU A 20 18.60 -24.60 12.47
C GLU A 20 19.85 -23.82 12.89
N LYS A 21 19.68 -22.78 13.73
CA LYS A 21 20.80 -22.00 14.29
C LYS A 21 21.77 -22.85 15.11
N ALA A 22 21.27 -23.85 15.84
CA ALA A 22 22.11 -24.76 16.62
C ALA A 22 22.92 -25.71 15.71
N ILE A 23 22.35 -26.17 14.61
CA ILE A 23 23.06 -26.98 13.59
C ILE A 23 24.16 -26.13 12.95
N GLU A 24 23.84 -24.89 12.54
CA GLU A 24 24.81 -23.95 11.97
C GLU A 24 25.98 -23.67 12.93
N ALA A 25 25.68 -23.40 14.21
CA ALA A 25 26.69 -23.06 15.20
C ALA A 25 27.56 -24.26 15.64
N SER A 26 27.00 -25.48 15.64
CA SER A 26 27.70 -26.68 16.12
C SER A 26 28.28 -27.54 15.00
N GLY A 27 27.88 -27.32 13.74
CA GLY A 27 28.19 -28.20 12.62
C GLY A 27 27.58 -29.60 12.74
N ASN A 28 26.70 -29.84 13.71
CA ASN A 28 26.13 -31.16 13.97
C ASN A 28 24.69 -31.28 13.41
N PRO A 29 24.50 -31.94 12.26
CA PRO A 29 23.16 -32.07 11.65
C PRO A 29 22.23 -33.02 12.43
N ALA A 30 22.75 -33.79 13.39
CA ALA A 30 21.96 -34.74 14.18
C ALA A 30 21.13 -34.07 15.30
N ILE A 31 21.22 -32.75 15.47
CA ILE A 31 20.35 -32.03 16.40
C ILE A 31 18.91 -32.13 15.88
N SER A 32 18.10 -32.94 16.57
CA SER A 32 16.70 -33.14 16.23
C SER A 32 15.81 -32.09 16.89
N PHE A 33 14.61 -31.91 16.38
CA PHE A 33 13.58 -31.10 17.03
C PHE A 33 13.28 -31.59 18.46
N GLY A 34 13.28 -32.91 18.67
CA GLY A 34 13.10 -33.53 19.98
C GLY A 34 14.18 -33.13 20.99
N ASN A 35 15.43 -32.92 20.53
CA ASN A 35 16.53 -32.49 21.39
C ASN A 35 16.29 -31.07 21.92
N VAL A 36 15.83 -30.15 21.05
CA VAL A 36 15.49 -28.77 21.42
C VAL A 36 14.26 -28.75 22.32
N ALA A 37 13.24 -29.54 22.02
CA ALA A 37 12.03 -29.64 22.85
C ALA A 37 12.34 -30.20 24.24
N GLN A 38 13.16 -31.25 24.36
CA GLN A 38 13.61 -31.76 25.64
C GLN A 38 14.46 -30.74 26.41
N ALA A 39 15.35 -30.01 25.73
CA ALA A 39 16.14 -28.98 26.36
C ALA A 39 15.27 -27.82 26.89
N ALA A 40 14.21 -27.46 26.17
CA ALA A 40 13.22 -26.48 26.59
C ALA A 40 12.36 -26.96 27.77
N LEU A 41 12.23 -28.27 27.99
CA LEU A 41 11.51 -28.85 29.14
C LEU A 41 12.38 -28.99 30.40
N ARG A 42 13.71 -28.78 30.31
CA ARG A 42 14.58 -28.83 31.47
C ARG A 42 14.17 -27.78 32.51
N GLN A 43 14.22 -28.18 33.77
CA GLN A 43 14.03 -27.27 34.89
C GLN A 43 15.35 -26.53 35.19
N GLY A 44 15.25 -25.26 35.59
CA GLY A 44 16.41 -24.41 35.85
C GLY A 44 16.65 -23.33 34.79
N PRO A 45 17.71 -22.51 34.99
CA PRO A 45 17.97 -21.30 34.20
C PRO A 45 18.23 -21.59 32.73
N ASP A 46 18.89 -22.71 32.40
CA ASP A 46 19.21 -23.08 31.02
C ASP A 46 17.94 -23.39 30.21
N GLY A 47 17.04 -24.21 30.76
CA GLY A 47 15.75 -24.52 30.11
C GLY A 47 14.88 -23.28 29.97
N GLN A 48 14.94 -22.34 30.92
CA GLN A 48 14.23 -21.07 30.84
C GLN A 48 14.78 -20.17 29.73
N LYS A 49 16.10 -20.07 29.59
CA LYS A 49 16.76 -19.32 28.51
C LYS A 49 16.42 -19.90 27.13
N ILE A 50 16.36 -21.22 27.03
CA ILE A 50 15.95 -21.91 25.78
C ILE A 50 14.50 -21.57 25.44
N ARG A 51 13.56 -21.63 26.40
CA ARG A 51 12.15 -21.24 26.17
C ARG A 51 12.03 -19.79 25.71
N GLN A 52 12.71 -18.86 26.37
CA GLN A 52 12.73 -17.43 25.98
C GLN A 52 13.29 -17.22 24.57
N THR A 53 14.32 -17.99 24.19
CA THR A 53 14.90 -17.90 22.85
C THR A 53 13.92 -18.41 21.79
N ILE A 54 13.24 -19.53 22.07
CA ILE A 54 12.17 -20.06 21.20
C ILE A 54 11.06 -19.02 21.02
N ASP A 55 10.59 -18.41 22.10
CA ASP A 55 9.55 -17.38 22.03
C ASP A 55 9.99 -16.16 21.21
N THR A 56 11.23 -15.72 21.40
CA THR A 56 11.79 -14.56 20.68
C THR A 56 11.92 -14.84 19.17
N LEU A 57 12.41 -16.02 18.80
CA LEU A 57 12.52 -16.44 17.39
C LEU A 57 11.14 -16.60 16.75
N ALA A 58 10.18 -17.17 17.49
CA ALA A 58 8.81 -17.28 17.02
C ALA A 58 8.15 -15.91 16.79
N ASP A 59 8.44 -14.93 17.63
CA ASP A 59 7.92 -13.57 17.47
C ASP A 59 8.54 -12.83 16.28
N GLN A 60 9.84 -13.01 16.04
CA GLN A 60 10.52 -12.47 14.85
C GLN A 60 9.93 -13.07 13.56
N GLU A 61 9.74 -14.38 13.52
CA GLU A 61 9.18 -15.06 12.35
C GLU A 61 7.69 -14.74 12.15
N SER A 62 6.92 -14.63 13.23
CA SER A 62 5.52 -14.20 13.20
C SER A 62 5.38 -12.78 12.65
N ALA A 63 6.32 -11.87 12.96
CA ALA A 63 6.35 -10.54 12.37
C ALA A 63 6.63 -10.59 10.85
N TYR A 64 7.55 -11.45 10.42
CA TYR A 64 7.84 -11.70 9.00
C TYR A 64 6.63 -12.27 8.24
N LEU A 65 5.92 -13.24 8.84
CA LEU A 65 4.70 -13.83 8.28
C LEU A 65 3.52 -12.84 8.24
N ARG A 66 3.49 -11.83 9.11
CA ARG A 66 2.52 -10.73 9.01
C ARG A 66 2.88 -9.73 7.91
N ALA A 67 4.17 -9.50 7.68
CA ALA A 67 4.66 -8.58 6.66
C ALA A 67 4.56 -9.16 5.24
N THR A 68 4.52 -10.48 5.10
CA THR A 68 4.40 -11.17 3.81
C THR A 68 2.96 -11.61 3.58
N PRO A 69 2.21 -11.03 2.61
CA PRO A 69 0.84 -11.43 2.36
C PRO A 69 0.79 -12.92 2.01
N PRO A 70 -0.17 -13.71 2.56
CA PRO A 70 -0.39 -15.08 2.12
C PRO A 70 -0.67 -15.12 0.61
N HIS A 71 -0.38 -16.24 -0.04
CA HIS A 71 -0.54 -16.47 -1.48
C HIS A 71 -1.94 -16.11 -2.05
N THR A 72 -2.97 -16.14 -1.21
CA THR A 72 -4.35 -15.71 -1.55
C THR A 72 -4.50 -14.18 -1.65
N LEU A 73 -3.63 -13.42 -0.99
CA LEU A 73 -3.56 -11.96 -0.98
C LEU A 73 -2.41 -11.42 -1.85
N SER A 74 -1.62 -12.29 -2.49
CA SER A 74 -0.50 -11.92 -3.37
C SER A 74 -0.81 -12.07 -4.86
N SER A 75 -2.08 -12.30 -5.24
CA SER A 75 -2.42 -12.31 -6.66
C SER A 75 -2.14 -10.95 -7.29
N ASP A 76 -1.72 -10.91 -8.56
CA ASP A 76 -1.40 -9.67 -9.26
C ASP A 76 -2.53 -8.64 -9.17
N ARG A 77 -3.78 -9.12 -9.24
CA ARG A 77 -4.98 -8.28 -9.09
C ARG A 77 -5.11 -7.66 -7.69
N VAL A 78 -4.80 -8.41 -6.63
CA VAL A 78 -4.84 -7.90 -5.25
C VAL A 78 -3.68 -6.93 -5.01
N MET A 79 -2.50 -7.22 -5.55
CA MET A 79 -1.34 -6.32 -5.44
C MET A 79 -1.56 -5.02 -6.21
N GLN A 80 -2.09 -5.08 -7.43
CA GLN A 80 -2.49 -3.89 -8.22
C GLN A 80 -3.55 -3.06 -7.49
N SER A 81 -4.54 -3.71 -6.85
CA SER A 81 -5.56 -3.01 -6.06
C SER A 81 -4.96 -2.31 -4.84
N ARG A 82 -4.03 -2.96 -4.14
CA ARG A 82 -3.35 -2.36 -2.98
C ARG A 82 -2.42 -1.23 -3.38
N GLU A 83 -1.69 -1.39 -4.47
CA GLU A 83 -0.83 -0.35 -5.01
C GLU A 83 -1.66 0.89 -5.41
N ALA A 84 -2.78 0.68 -6.09
CA ALA A 84 -3.71 1.76 -6.42
C ALA A 84 -4.28 2.43 -5.16
N GLU A 85 -4.68 1.65 -4.15
CA GLU A 85 -5.18 2.18 -2.87
C GLU A 85 -4.12 3.02 -2.12
N VAL A 86 -2.88 2.52 -2.04
CA VAL A 86 -1.76 3.26 -1.43
C VAL A 86 -1.45 4.53 -2.21
N ASN A 87 -1.46 4.46 -3.55
CA ASN A 87 -1.20 5.61 -4.40
C ASN A 87 -2.24 6.70 -4.19
N VAL A 88 -3.52 6.33 -4.13
CA VAL A 88 -4.64 7.24 -3.85
C VAL A 88 -4.45 7.90 -2.51
N PHE A 89 -4.32 7.13 -1.43
CA PHE A 89 -4.14 7.72 -0.11
C PHE A 89 -2.92 8.62 -0.05
N THR A 90 -1.81 8.24 -0.70
CA THR A 90 -0.61 9.10 -0.76
C THR A 90 -0.91 10.43 -1.46
N ALA A 91 -1.63 10.41 -2.59
CA ALA A 91 -2.00 11.62 -3.32
C ALA A 91 -2.96 12.51 -2.51
N ILE A 92 -3.96 11.91 -1.85
CA ILE A 92 -4.88 12.62 -0.93
C ILE A 92 -4.10 13.30 0.19
N HIS A 93 -3.20 12.58 0.87
CA HIS A 93 -2.41 13.14 1.97
C HIS A 93 -1.47 14.26 1.49
N ARG A 94 -0.91 14.16 0.28
CA ARG A 94 -0.11 15.24 -0.31
C ARG A 94 -0.94 16.50 -0.55
N ALA A 95 -2.17 16.37 -1.04
CA ALA A 95 -3.07 17.51 -1.19
C ALA A 95 -3.40 18.17 0.16
N VAL A 96 -3.66 17.37 1.20
CA VAL A 96 -3.88 17.87 2.57
C VAL A 96 -2.65 18.57 3.14
N ILE A 97 -1.45 18.02 2.94
CA ILE A 97 -0.20 18.68 3.34
C ILE A 97 -0.01 19.98 2.55
N GLY A 98 -0.35 19.97 1.26
CA GLY A 98 -0.32 21.16 0.39
C GLY A 98 -1.21 22.29 0.92
N SER A 99 -2.42 21.98 1.43
CA SER A 99 -3.29 23.00 2.03
C SER A 99 -2.69 23.62 3.27
N VAL A 100 -2.09 22.81 4.16
CA VAL A 100 -1.36 23.32 5.33
C VAL A 100 -0.16 24.17 4.93
N ASN A 101 0.60 23.74 3.92
CA ASN A 101 1.77 24.48 3.43
C ASN A 101 1.38 25.83 2.81
N LEU A 102 0.25 25.90 2.11
CA LEU A 102 -0.27 27.15 1.58
C LEU A 102 -0.59 28.16 2.70
N GLU A 103 -1.18 27.70 3.79
CA GLU A 103 -1.46 28.58 4.94
C GLU A 103 -0.20 29.05 5.65
N ALA A 104 0.80 28.18 5.75
CA ALA A 104 2.08 28.51 6.33
C ALA A 104 2.99 29.37 5.41
N ALA A 105 2.62 29.55 4.14
CA ALA A 105 3.46 30.23 3.17
C ALA A 105 3.53 31.74 3.43
N SER A 106 4.76 32.29 3.41
CA SER A 106 4.97 33.73 3.40
C SER A 106 4.39 34.38 2.13
N PRO A 107 4.04 35.68 2.13
CA PRO A 107 3.44 36.35 0.97
C PRO A 107 4.23 36.17 -0.35
N SER A 108 5.56 36.13 -0.28
CA SER A 108 6.44 35.93 -1.44
C SER A 108 6.46 34.50 -1.99
N ARG A 109 6.03 33.50 -1.21
CA ARG A 109 5.96 32.08 -1.61
C ARG A 109 4.55 31.59 -1.86
N LYS A 110 3.54 32.42 -1.55
CA LYS A 110 2.13 32.05 -1.62
C LYS A 110 1.72 31.56 -3.01
N SER A 111 2.11 32.25 -4.06
CA SER A 111 1.82 31.84 -5.44
C SER A 111 2.44 30.47 -5.81
N GLY A 112 3.63 30.16 -5.30
CA GLY A 112 4.25 28.84 -5.49
C GLY A 112 3.49 27.75 -4.74
N ALA A 113 3.12 28.00 -3.48
CA ALA A 113 2.35 27.06 -2.68
C ALA A 113 0.93 26.81 -3.25
N GLU A 114 0.30 27.83 -3.85
CA GLU A 114 -0.97 27.67 -4.58
C GLU A 114 -0.81 26.75 -5.79
N ALA A 115 0.26 26.91 -6.57
CA ALA A 115 0.55 26.06 -7.72
C ALA A 115 0.84 24.60 -7.31
N ASP A 116 1.64 24.40 -6.25
CA ASP A 116 1.98 23.07 -5.73
C ASP A 116 0.75 22.34 -5.20
N LEU A 117 -0.16 23.06 -4.54
CA LEU A 117 -1.43 22.53 -4.08
C LEU A 117 -2.36 22.19 -5.23
N HIS A 118 -2.46 23.06 -6.24
CA HIS A 118 -3.19 22.74 -7.47
C HIS A 118 -2.70 21.44 -8.11
N GLN A 119 -1.38 21.28 -8.26
CA GLN A 119 -0.83 20.05 -8.82
C GLN A 119 -1.15 18.83 -7.95
N SER A 120 -1.01 18.95 -6.63
CA SER A 120 -1.33 17.88 -5.68
C SER A 120 -2.80 17.46 -5.75
N LEU A 121 -3.72 18.41 -5.98
CA LEU A 121 -5.14 18.13 -6.17
C LEU A 121 -5.42 17.42 -7.50
N LEU A 122 -4.76 17.83 -8.59
CA LEU A 122 -4.87 17.14 -9.89
C LEU A 122 -4.37 15.70 -9.78
N ASP A 123 -3.23 15.47 -9.15
CA ASP A 123 -2.67 14.14 -8.91
C ASP A 123 -3.63 13.27 -8.07
N ALA A 124 -4.29 13.86 -7.07
CA ALA A 124 -5.28 13.17 -6.26
C ALA A 124 -6.52 12.75 -7.07
N PHE A 125 -7.04 13.63 -7.94
CA PHE A 125 -8.18 13.28 -8.80
C PHE A 125 -7.81 12.19 -9.81
N GLU A 126 -6.65 12.28 -10.44
CA GLU A 126 -6.17 11.25 -11.37
C GLU A 126 -5.95 9.90 -10.66
N ALA A 127 -5.40 9.90 -9.44
CA ALA A 127 -5.25 8.68 -8.66
C ALA A 127 -6.61 8.04 -8.31
N ILE A 128 -7.59 8.84 -7.91
CA ILE A 128 -8.95 8.36 -7.57
C ILE A 128 -9.63 7.75 -8.80
N ASP A 129 -9.54 8.38 -9.97
CA ASP A 129 -10.16 7.85 -11.18
C ASP A 129 -9.51 6.56 -11.66
N ASN A 130 -8.19 6.44 -11.48
CA ASN A 130 -7.45 5.21 -11.79
C ASN A 130 -7.63 4.11 -10.73
N THR A 131 -8.37 4.37 -9.64
CA THR A 131 -8.59 3.37 -8.59
C THR A 131 -9.55 2.28 -9.06
N PRO A 132 -9.16 0.99 -8.98
CA PRO A 132 -10.08 -0.11 -9.23
C PRO A 132 -11.16 -0.12 -8.15
N GLY A 133 -12.43 -0.13 -8.56
CA GLY A 133 -13.53 -0.07 -7.60
C GLY A 133 -14.85 0.38 -8.23
N SER A 134 -15.89 0.40 -7.41
CA SER A 134 -17.19 0.89 -7.83
C SER A 134 -17.19 2.41 -7.94
N ARG A 135 -18.20 2.96 -8.62
CA ARG A 135 -18.42 4.41 -8.67
C ARG A 135 -18.63 5.00 -7.26
N THR A 136 -19.36 4.28 -6.40
CA THR A 136 -19.63 4.69 -5.02
C THR A 136 -18.33 4.84 -4.21
N ASP A 137 -17.38 3.93 -4.40
CA ASP A 137 -16.08 4.01 -3.70
C ASP A 137 -15.30 5.25 -4.13
N ARG A 138 -15.27 5.54 -5.44
CA ARG A 138 -14.64 6.76 -5.99
C ARG A 138 -15.33 8.03 -5.49
N GLU A 139 -16.66 8.06 -5.45
CA GLU A 139 -17.41 9.19 -4.87
C GLU A 139 -17.09 9.40 -3.38
N GLY A 140 -16.90 8.31 -2.63
CA GLY A 140 -16.42 8.35 -1.25
C GLY A 140 -15.02 8.93 -1.10
N LEU A 141 -14.08 8.53 -1.97
CA LEU A 141 -12.71 9.07 -1.99
C LEU A 141 -12.69 10.56 -2.36
N LEU A 142 -13.49 10.98 -3.34
CA LEU A 142 -13.64 12.39 -3.71
C LEU A 142 -14.22 13.22 -2.56
N ALA A 143 -15.23 12.69 -1.86
CA ALA A 143 -15.77 13.34 -0.66
C ALA A 143 -14.70 13.47 0.42
N SER A 144 -13.90 12.42 0.63
CA SER A 144 -12.82 12.41 1.61
C SER A 144 -11.74 13.46 1.33
N VAL A 145 -11.30 13.61 0.08
CA VAL A 145 -10.36 14.69 -0.31
C VAL A 145 -10.94 16.06 0.04
N ARG A 146 -12.18 16.32 -0.38
CA ARG A 146 -12.84 17.61 -0.16
C ARG A 146 -12.94 17.92 1.33
N GLU A 147 -13.38 16.96 2.14
CA GLU A 147 -13.52 17.11 3.58
C GLU A 147 -12.18 17.37 4.25
N GLN A 148 -11.16 16.55 3.99
CA GLN A 148 -9.86 16.65 4.65
C GLN A 148 -9.11 17.93 4.27
N VAL A 149 -9.13 18.31 2.99
CA VAL A 149 -8.45 19.53 2.50
C VAL A 149 -9.13 20.80 3.06
N ILE A 150 -10.47 20.82 3.16
CA ILE A 150 -11.20 21.92 3.79
C ILE A 150 -10.93 21.95 5.31
N ALA A 151 -10.96 20.81 5.98
CA ALA A 151 -10.76 20.72 7.43
C ALA A 151 -9.33 21.10 7.85
N ALA A 152 -8.35 20.85 6.99
CA ALA A 152 -6.95 21.22 7.22
C ALA A 152 -6.65 22.71 6.97
N SER A 153 -7.64 23.50 6.55
CA SER A 153 -7.49 24.92 6.25
C SER A 153 -8.40 25.80 7.10
N SER A 154 -7.85 26.89 7.60
CA SER A 154 -8.55 28.03 8.18
C SER A 154 -9.40 28.83 7.18
N ASP A 155 -9.05 28.84 5.88
CA ASP A 155 -9.85 29.47 4.80
C ASP A 155 -10.67 28.43 4.02
N ALA A 156 -11.74 27.95 4.65
CA ALA A 156 -12.61 26.94 4.06
C ALA A 156 -13.23 27.37 2.71
N ASP A 157 -13.55 28.66 2.53
CA ASP A 157 -14.21 29.15 1.31
C ASP A 157 -13.23 29.40 0.16
N GLY A 158 -12.00 29.83 0.46
CA GLY A 158 -10.89 29.79 -0.49
C GLY A 158 -10.59 28.37 -0.95
N MET A 159 -10.51 27.43 -0.01
CA MET A 159 -10.20 26.04 -0.29
C MET A 159 -11.29 25.36 -1.15
N LYS A 160 -12.57 25.61 -0.86
CA LYS A 160 -13.69 25.15 -1.72
C LYS A 160 -13.57 25.66 -3.15
N ARG A 161 -13.17 26.93 -3.35
CA ARG A 161 -13.00 27.50 -4.70
C ARG A 161 -11.84 26.83 -5.44
N MET A 162 -10.71 26.64 -4.76
CA MET A 162 -9.54 25.99 -5.35
C MET A 162 -9.80 24.51 -5.69
N LEU A 163 -10.53 23.79 -4.84
CA LEU A 163 -11.00 22.44 -5.13
C LEU A 163 -11.85 22.38 -6.40
N ARG A 164 -12.84 23.28 -6.52
CA ARG A 164 -13.71 23.36 -7.70
C ARG A 164 -12.94 23.70 -8.98
N ASP A 165 -12.03 24.67 -8.91
CA ASP A 165 -11.20 25.05 -10.06
C ASP A 165 -10.26 23.89 -10.48
N SER A 166 -9.64 23.21 -9.52
CA SER A 166 -8.80 22.05 -9.80
C SER A 166 -9.58 20.89 -10.43
N GLU A 167 -10.79 20.63 -9.93
CA GLU A 167 -11.68 19.60 -10.48
C GLU A 167 -12.12 19.95 -11.92
N GLN A 168 -12.47 21.21 -12.19
CA GLN A 168 -12.80 21.65 -13.55
C GLN A 168 -11.64 21.52 -14.51
N ARG A 169 -10.41 21.88 -14.09
CA ARG A 169 -9.20 21.72 -14.89
C ARG A 169 -8.90 20.25 -15.16
N TYR A 170 -9.05 19.39 -14.15
CA TYR A 170 -8.89 17.95 -14.31
C TYR A 170 -9.86 17.38 -15.35
N LEU A 171 -11.16 17.70 -15.24
CA LEU A 171 -12.18 17.23 -16.17
C LEU A 171 -11.96 17.77 -17.59
N ALA A 172 -11.52 19.02 -17.74
CA ALA A 172 -11.17 19.59 -19.04
C ALA A 172 -9.99 18.84 -19.68
N ALA A 173 -8.94 18.55 -18.90
CA ALA A 173 -7.79 17.79 -19.37
C ALA A 173 -8.15 16.34 -19.74
N ASP A 174 -9.02 15.69 -18.98
CA ASP A 174 -9.50 14.34 -19.30
C ASP A 174 -10.37 14.30 -20.57
N LEU A 175 -11.21 15.31 -20.75
CA LEU A 175 -11.99 15.50 -21.98
C LEU A 175 -11.08 15.68 -23.19
N ASP A 176 -10.04 16.52 -23.08
CA ASP A 176 -9.05 16.72 -24.13
C ASP A 176 -8.28 15.43 -24.45
N LYS A 177 -7.83 14.70 -23.42
CA LYS A 177 -7.20 13.37 -23.58
C LYS A 177 -8.13 12.40 -24.32
N THR A 178 -9.42 12.42 -24.00
CA THR A 178 -10.43 11.56 -24.62
C THR A 178 -10.63 11.92 -26.09
N PHE A 179 -10.81 13.20 -26.43
CA PHE A 179 -10.97 13.64 -27.82
C PHE A 179 -9.70 13.43 -28.66
N ALA A 180 -8.51 13.60 -28.08
CA ALA A 180 -7.25 13.33 -28.75
C ALA A 180 -7.13 11.86 -29.21
N ARG A 181 -7.70 10.90 -28.46
CA ARG A 181 -7.73 9.49 -28.86
C ARG A 181 -8.57 9.25 -30.12
N TYR A 182 -9.65 10.01 -30.31
CA TYR A 182 -10.48 9.93 -31.51
C TYR A 182 -9.89 10.67 -32.70
N ALA A 183 -9.24 11.82 -32.46
CA ALA A 183 -8.57 12.59 -33.51
C ALA A 183 -7.35 11.87 -34.10
N ASN A 184 -6.62 11.11 -33.28
CA ASN A 184 -5.41 10.38 -33.66
C ASN A 184 -5.66 8.88 -33.89
N ALA A 185 -6.90 8.47 -34.16
CA ALA A 185 -7.21 7.08 -34.48
C ALA A 185 -6.61 6.71 -35.84
N SER A 186 -5.35 6.28 -35.86
CA SER A 186 -4.82 5.47 -36.95
C SER A 186 -5.49 4.10 -36.86
N LEU A 187 -6.73 4.02 -37.34
CA LEU A 187 -7.33 2.73 -37.68
C LEU A 187 -6.42 2.11 -38.74
N PRO A 188 -5.80 0.94 -38.50
CA PRO A 188 -5.21 0.19 -39.60
C PRO A 188 -6.36 -0.06 -40.58
N ARG A 189 -6.30 0.61 -41.74
CA ARG A 189 -7.22 0.36 -42.84
C ARG A 189 -7.11 -1.13 -43.10
N SER A 190 -8.20 -1.88 -42.94
CA SER A 190 -8.24 -3.25 -43.41
C SER A 190 -7.86 -3.19 -44.88
N GLU A 191 -6.65 -3.64 -45.21
CA GLU A 191 -6.31 -3.95 -46.58
C GLU A 191 -7.25 -5.09 -46.95
N SER A 192 -8.34 -4.69 -47.60
CA SER A 192 -9.25 -5.56 -48.30
C SER A 192 -8.41 -6.51 -49.13
N SER A 193 -8.47 -7.78 -48.75
CA SER A 193 -8.08 -8.95 -49.53
C SER A 193 -8.52 -8.77 -50.98
N ASN A 194 -7.63 -8.22 -51.81
CA ASN A 194 -7.79 -8.10 -53.25
C ASN A 194 -6.81 -9.04 -53.98
N ASP A 195 -6.50 -10.17 -53.33
CA ASP A 195 -5.77 -11.30 -53.92
C ASP A 195 -6.75 -12.45 -54.15
N TYR A 196 -7.64 -12.27 -55.13
CA TYR A 196 -8.26 -13.36 -55.88
C TYR A 196 -8.63 -12.81 -57.26
N SER A 197 -7.67 -12.81 -58.17
CA SER A 197 -7.94 -12.87 -59.60
C SER A 197 -7.32 -14.15 -60.13
N MET A 198 -8.20 -15.08 -60.52
CA MET A 198 -7.88 -16.14 -61.47
C MET A 198 -7.55 -15.54 -62.85
#